data_AF-A0A950N0Q0-F1
#
_entry.id   AF-A0A950N0Q0-F1
#
_cell.length_a   1.000
_cell.length_b   1.000
_cell.length_c   1.000
_cell.angle_alpha   90.00
_cell.angle_beta   90.00
_cell.angle_gamma   90.00
#
_symmetry.space_group_name_H-M   'P 1'
#
loop_
_entity.id
_entity.type
_entity.pdbx_description
1 polymer ?
#
loop_
_entity_poly.entity_id
_entity_poly.type
_entity_poly.pdbx_seq_one_letter_code
_entity_poly.pdbx_strand_id
1 'polypeptide(L)'
;MSNSNPEWDAPAQGGRGPAEGAEPQAGEPNVLAVVEALNAENSQLKDRVLRTLAEMENLRRRTEREVSDAKTYGVTSFARDMLTVVDNLSRALEHLPAEARASAEPSIRSVIEGVELTARDLEAALGRHGVKKLDPKGQKFDPNF
;
A
#
# COMPACT_ATOMS: atom_id res chain seq x y z
N MET A 1 76.94 55.75 46.39
CA MET A 1 77.33 57.13 46.03
C MET A 1 76.94 57.28 44.57
N SER A 2 75.77 57.86 44.29
CA SER A 2 75.62 59.23 43.74
C SER A 2 76.36 59.33 42.39
N ASN A 3 75.73 59.64 41.25
CA ASN A 3 74.76 60.69 40.99
C ASN A 3 74.22 60.44 39.56
N SER A 4 72.91 60.53 39.33
CA SER A 4 72.27 61.71 38.71
C SER A 4 72.46 61.83 37.19
N ASN A 5 71.40 61.43 36.47
CA ASN A 5 70.94 62.06 35.22
C ASN A 5 70.72 63.58 35.46
N PRO A 6 70.52 64.49 34.47
CA PRO A 6 70.16 64.28 33.05
C PRO A 6 70.81 65.27 32.05
N GLU A 7 70.49 65.18 30.75
CA GLU A 7 69.97 66.31 29.95
C GLU A 7 69.54 65.85 28.54
N TRP A 8 68.37 66.34 28.12
CA TRP A 8 67.68 66.09 26.86
C TRP A 8 67.79 67.32 25.95
N ASP A 9 67.96 67.12 24.64
CA ASP A 9 67.25 67.76 23.49
C ASP A 9 68.07 67.56 22.20
N ALA A 10 67.76 66.58 21.35
CA ALA A 10 66.83 66.63 20.19
C ALA A 10 67.42 67.33 18.93
N PRO A 11 66.91 67.10 17.69
CA PRO A 11 66.29 65.91 17.07
C PRO A 11 66.79 65.63 15.62
N ALA A 12 66.43 64.48 15.02
CA ALA A 12 66.14 64.36 13.58
C ALA A 12 65.40 63.04 13.27
N GLN A 13 64.33 63.14 12.49
CA GLN A 13 63.33 62.11 12.21
C GLN A 13 63.60 61.29 10.94
N GLY A 14 62.97 60.10 10.86
CA GLY A 14 62.66 59.36 9.61
C GLY A 14 63.44 58.05 9.45
N GLY A 15 62.87 56.85 9.26
CA GLY A 15 61.48 56.42 9.14
C GLY A 15 61.43 54.88 8.95
N ARG A 16 60.33 54.28 9.44
CA ARG A 16 59.73 52.95 9.13
C ARG A 16 60.62 51.69 9.06
N GLY A 17 60.53 50.90 10.13
CA GLY A 17 60.67 49.44 10.10
C GLY A 17 59.49 48.74 9.41
N PRO A 18 59.62 47.42 9.15
CA PRO A 18 58.92 46.73 8.07
C PRO A 18 57.44 46.46 8.37
N ALA A 19 56.61 46.60 7.34
CA ALA A 19 55.25 46.08 7.30
C ALA A 19 55.34 44.56 7.13
N GLU A 20 55.13 43.82 8.22
CA GLU A 20 54.90 42.38 8.18
C GLU A 20 53.39 42.14 8.21
N GLY A 21 52.90 41.52 7.15
CA GLY A 21 51.48 41.31 6.91
C GLY A 21 50.84 40.46 8.00
N ALA A 22 49.75 40.97 8.56
CA ALA A 22 48.83 40.17 9.33
C ALA A 22 48.11 39.21 8.38
N GLU A 23 48.54 37.94 8.37
CA GLU A 23 47.75 36.85 7.82
C GLU A 23 46.44 36.72 8.61
N PRO A 24 45.30 36.49 7.94
CA PRO A 24 44.06 36.19 8.64
C PRO A 24 44.21 34.80 9.27
N GLN A 25 44.21 34.74 10.61
CA GLN A 25 44.01 33.48 11.31
C GLN A 25 42.63 32.94 10.92
N ALA A 26 42.62 31.97 9.99
CA ALA A 26 41.47 31.13 9.75
C ALA A 26 41.18 30.39 11.06
N GLY A 27 40.21 30.90 11.81
CA GLY A 27 39.81 30.35 13.10
C GLY A 27 39.52 28.86 12.98
N GLU A 28 39.99 28.09 13.96
CA GLU A 28 39.71 26.68 14.11
C GLU A 28 38.22 26.40 13.87
N PRO A 29 37.86 25.30 13.19
CA PRO A 29 36.46 24.97 12.98
C PRO A 29 35.77 24.92 14.34
N ASN A 30 34.73 25.74 14.52
CA ASN A 30 33.97 25.76 15.76
C ASN A 30 33.30 24.39 15.93
N VAL A 31 33.96 23.51 16.68
CA VAL A 31 33.58 22.11 16.87
C VAL A 31 32.14 22.00 17.39
N LEU A 32 31.70 22.97 18.21
CA LEU A 32 30.31 23.02 18.70
C LEU A 32 29.32 23.27 17.56
N ALA A 33 29.62 24.18 16.64
CA ALA A 33 28.76 24.45 15.48
C ALA A 33 28.68 23.24 14.53
N VAL A 34 29.79 22.51 14.36
CA VAL A 34 29.80 21.26 13.58
C VAL A 34 28.97 20.17 14.25
N VAL A 35 29.08 20.02 15.58
CA VAL A 35 28.30 19.03 16.35
C VAL A 35 26.80 19.37 16.32
N GLU A 36 26.43 20.65 16.44
CA GLU A 36 25.04 21.08 16.32
C GLU A 36 24.47 20.82 14.93
N ALA A 37 25.22 21.11 13.86
CA ALA A 37 24.81 20.82 12.48
C ALA A 37 24.60 19.31 12.27
N LEU A 38 25.54 18.48 12.75
CA LEU A 38 25.42 17.02 12.67
C LEU A 38 24.23 16.49 13.48
N ASN A 39 23.95 17.05 14.67
CA ASN A 39 22.78 16.67 15.46
C ASN A 39 21.47 17.06 14.77
N ALA A 40 21.41 18.24 14.14
CA ALA A 40 20.26 18.68 13.37
C ALA A 40 20.02 17.77 12.15
N GLU A 41 21.07 17.44 11.41
CA GLU A 41 21.00 16.49 10.29
C GLU A 41 20.55 15.11 10.76
N ASN A 42 21.09 14.61 11.87
CA ASN A 42 20.72 13.33 12.45
C ASN A 42 19.24 13.31 12.86
N SER A 43 18.73 14.40 13.45
CA SER A 43 17.31 14.54 13.77
C SER A 43 16.45 14.53 12.51
N GLN A 44 16.82 15.29 11.48
CA GLN A 44 16.09 15.32 10.20
C GLN A 44 16.06 13.95 9.52
N LEU A 45 17.18 13.21 9.54
CA LEU A 45 17.25 11.86 9.00
C LEU A 45 16.37 10.89 9.80
N LYS A 46 16.38 10.96 11.13
CA LYS A 46 15.49 10.15 11.99
C LYS A 46 14.02 10.43 11.69
N ASP A 47 13.64 11.71 11.59
CA ASP A 47 12.27 12.10 11.26
C ASP A 47 11.86 11.59 9.88
N ARG A 48 12.76 11.71 8.90
CA ARG A 48 12.53 11.19 7.54
C ARG A 48 12.32 9.68 7.56
N VAL A 49 13.17 8.94 8.27
CA VAL A 49 13.07 7.48 8.42
C VAL A 49 11.78 7.08 9.10
N LEU A 50 11.41 7.72 10.21
CA LEU A 50 10.16 7.42 10.91
C LEU A 50 8.93 7.68 10.03
N ARG A 51 8.96 8.77 9.25
CA ARG A 51 7.88 9.08 8.30
C ARG A 51 7.80 8.05 7.18
N THR A 52 8.91 7.68 6.54
CA THR A 52 8.89 6.65 5.49
C THR A 52 8.46 5.29 6.04
N LEU A 53 8.86 4.92 7.26
CA LEU A 53 8.38 3.69 7.90
C LEU A 53 6.86 3.71 8.11
N ALA A 54 6.31 4.85 8.56
CA ALA A 54 4.87 5.01 8.71
C ALA A 54 4.12 4.95 7.37
N GLU A 55 4.64 5.59 6.33
CA GLU A 55 4.10 5.54 4.97
C GLU A 55 4.13 4.10 4.41
N MET A 56 5.22 3.37 4.65
CA MET A 56 5.34 1.99 4.23
C MET A 56 4.36 1.06 4.94
N GLU A 57 4.16 1.22 6.25
CA GLU A 57 3.18 0.43 7.00
C GLU A 57 1.74 0.74 6.55
N ASN A 58 1.44 2.02 6.26
CA ASN A 58 0.14 2.40 5.69
C ASN A 58 -0.07 1.79 4.30
N LEU A 59 0.95 1.83 3.45
CA LEU A 59 0.91 1.20 2.13
C LEU A 59 0.69 -0.31 2.25
N ARG A 60 1.44 -1.00 3.12
CA ARG A 60 1.29 -2.44 3.37
C ARG A 60 -0.14 -2.79 3.79
N ARG A 61 -0.70 -2.07 4.76
CA ARG A 61 -2.10 -2.28 5.19
C ARG A 61 -3.10 -2.02 4.08
N ARG A 62 -2.84 -1.04 3.21
CA ARG A 62 -3.72 -0.73 2.09
C ARG A 62 -3.67 -1.83 1.03
N THR A 63 -2.47 -2.24 0.64
CA THR A 63 -2.28 -3.29 -0.38
C THR A 63 -2.81 -4.63 0.10
N GLU A 64 -2.70 -4.97 1.39
CA GLU A 64 -3.31 -6.19 1.94
C GLU A 64 -4.83 -6.21 1.78
N ARG A 65 -5.50 -5.07 2.01
CA ARG A 65 -6.93 -4.93 1.77
C ARG A 65 -7.26 -5.03 0.29
N GLU A 66 -6.54 -4.29 -0.56
CA GLU A 66 -6.73 -4.33 -2.02
C GLU A 66 -6.56 -5.75 -2.59
N VAL A 67 -5.57 -6.52 -2.11
CA VAL A 67 -5.35 -7.92 -2.50
C VAL A 67 -6.48 -8.82 -2.02
N SER A 68 -6.95 -8.62 -0.77
CA SER A 68 -8.10 -9.36 -0.23
C SER A 68 -9.37 -9.09 -1.02
N ASP A 69 -9.62 -7.82 -1.35
CA ASP A 69 -10.79 -7.38 -2.12
C ASP A 69 -10.71 -7.89 -3.55
N ALA A 70 -9.54 -7.82 -4.20
CA ALA A 70 -9.32 -8.37 -5.53
C ALA A 70 -9.54 -9.89 -5.56
N LYS A 71 -9.13 -10.62 -4.51
CA LYS A 71 -9.39 -12.07 -4.40
C LYS A 71 -10.87 -12.37 -4.21
N THR A 72 -11.58 -11.56 -3.43
CA THR A 72 -13.00 -11.75 -3.10
C THR A 72 -13.90 -11.38 -4.29
N TYR A 73 -13.63 -10.23 -4.91
CA TYR A 73 -14.51 -9.63 -5.92
C TYR A 73 -13.99 -9.80 -7.36
N GLY A 74 -12.74 -10.22 -7.57
CA GLY A 74 -12.16 -10.36 -8.91
C GLY A 74 -12.87 -11.37 -9.81
N VAL A 75 -13.56 -12.36 -9.22
CA VAL A 75 -14.35 -13.36 -9.96
C VAL A 75 -15.81 -12.96 -10.17
N THR A 76 -16.24 -11.79 -9.67
CA THR A 76 -17.66 -11.38 -9.67
C THR A 76 -18.22 -11.21 -11.07
N SER A 77 -17.46 -10.61 -12.01
CA SER A 77 -17.89 -10.44 -13.39
C SER A 77 -18.12 -11.79 -14.07
N PHE A 78 -17.15 -12.69 -13.97
CA PHE A 78 -17.26 -14.05 -14.49
C PHE A 78 -18.45 -14.81 -13.87
N ALA A 79 -18.60 -14.74 -12.55
CA ALA A 79 -19.73 -15.37 -11.86
C ALA A 79 -21.07 -14.82 -12.35
N ARG A 80 -21.19 -13.50 -12.56
CA ARG A 80 -22.39 -12.87 -13.11
C ARG A 80 -22.72 -13.39 -14.50
N ASP A 81 -21.73 -13.54 -15.37
CA ASP A 81 -21.94 -14.08 -16.71
C ASP A 81 -22.39 -15.55 -16.67
N MET A 82 -21.86 -16.34 -15.73
CA MET A 82 -22.26 -17.74 -15.53
C MET A 82 -23.68 -17.92 -15.00
N LEU A 83 -24.30 -16.90 -14.38
CA LEU A 83 -25.70 -17.00 -13.92
C LEU A 83 -26.65 -17.29 -15.09
N THR A 84 -26.41 -16.69 -16.26
CA THR A 84 -27.21 -16.94 -17.46
C THR A 84 -27.17 -18.42 -17.86
N VAL A 85 -26.02 -19.09 -17.69
CA VAL A 85 -25.86 -20.51 -18.00
C VAL A 85 -26.63 -21.36 -17.00
N VAL A 86 -26.51 -21.05 -15.70
CA VAL A 86 -27.26 -21.74 -14.63
C VAL A 86 -28.77 -21.61 -14.83
N ASP A 87 -29.25 -20.41 -15.15
CA ASP A 87 -30.67 -20.14 -15.38
C ASP A 87 -31.19 -20.89 -16.61
N ASN A 88 -30.41 -20.96 -17.69
CA ASN A 88 -30.79 -21.69 -18.89
C ASN A 88 -30.80 -23.20 -18.66
N LEU A 89 -29.83 -23.77 -17.92
CA LEU A 89 -29.85 -25.18 -17.54
C LEU A 89 -31.06 -25.50 -16.67
N SER A 90 -31.34 -24.66 -15.66
CA SER A 90 -32.50 -24.81 -14.77
C SER A 90 -33.80 -24.77 -15.57
N ARG A 91 -33.95 -23.79 -16.46
CA ARG A 91 -35.12 -23.67 -17.34
C ARG A 91 -35.29 -24.88 -18.26
N ALA A 92 -34.19 -25.40 -18.83
CA ALA A 92 -34.24 -26.58 -19.68
C ALA A 92 -34.71 -27.83 -18.93
N LEU A 93 -34.26 -28.00 -17.68
CA LEU A 93 -34.68 -29.10 -16.81
C LEU A 93 -36.13 -28.94 -16.35
N GLU A 94 -36.58 -27.73 -16.02
CA GLU A 94 -37.96 -27.41 -15.64
C GLU A 94 -38.96 -27.58 -16.79
N HIS A 95 -38.54 -27.32 -18.03
CA HIS A 95 -39.38 -27.49 -19.21
C HIS A 95 -39.63 -28.94 -19.61
N LEU A 96 -38.94 -29.90 -19.00
CA LEU A 96 -39.15 -31.31 -19.27
C LEU A 96 -40.34 -31.82 -18.43
N PRO A 97 -41.50 -32.16 -19.05
CA PRO A 97 -42.65 -32.67 -18.30
C PRO A 97 -42.30 -33.96 -17.56
N ALA A 98 -42.86 -34.15 -16.36
CA ALA A 98 -42.59 -35.33 -15.54
C ALA A 98 -42.97 -36.63 -16.30
N GLU A 99 -44.04 -36.59 -17.07
CA GLU A 99 -44.52 -37.69 -17.90
C GLU A 99 -43.52 -38.03 -19.01
N ALA A 100 -43.01 -37.01 -19.71
CA ALA A 100 -42.03 -37.17 -20.78
C ALA A 100 -40.71 -37.74 -20.24
N ARG A 101 -40.33 -37.36 -19.02
CA ARG A 101 -39.15 -37.88 -18.33
C ARG A 101 -39.33 -39.32 -17.87
N ALA A 102 -40.51 -39.68 -17.40
CA ALA A 102 -40.85 -41.05 -16.99
C ALA A 102 -40.90 -41.99 -18.20
N SER A 103 -41.50 -41.54 -19.31
CA SER A 103 -41.62 -42.32 -20.55
C SER A 103 -40.39 -42.27 -21.45
N ALA A 104 -39.32 -41.57 -21.07
CA ALA A 104 -38.10 -41.48 -21.86
C ALA A 104 -37.37 -42.83 -21.96
N GLU A 105 -36.72 -43.05 -23.10
CA GLU A 105 -35.79 -44.16 -23.31
C GLU A 105 -34.67 -44.15 -22.24
N PRO A 106 -34.14 -45.32 -21.82
CA PRO A 106 -33.10 -45.39 -20.78
C PRO A 106 -31.86 -44.53 -21.07
N SER A 107 -31.44 -44.45 -22.33
CA SER A 107 -30.32 -43.61 -22.77
C SER A 107 -30.59 -42.12 -22.57
N ILE A 108 -31.80 -41.66 -22.89
CA ILE A 108 -32.22 -40.26 -22.70
C ILE A 108 -32.34 -39.93 -21.21
N ARG A 109 -32.88 -40.85 -20.40
CA ARG A 109 -32.96 -40.69 -18.94
C ARG A 109 -31.57 -40.50 -18.32
N SER A 110 -30.59 -41.30 -18.75
CA SER A 110 -29.20 -41.17 -18.29
C SER A 110 -28.58 -39.81 -18.67
N VAL A 111 -28.87 -39.29 -19.86
CA VAL A 111 -28.44 -37.93 -20.25
C VAL A 111 -29.06 -36.87 -19.35
N ILE A 112 -30.37 -36.95 -19.08
CA ILE A 112 -31.07 -36.00 -18.20
C ILE A 112 -30.43 -35.99 -16.80
N GLU A 113 -30.19 -37.16 -16.21
CA GLU A 113 -29.51 -37.29 -14.92
C GLU A 113 -28.09 -36.71 -14.94
N GLY A 114 -27.34 -36.91 -16.03
CA GLY A 114 -26.02 -36.32 -16.19
C GLY A 114 -26.04 -34.79 -16.27
N VAL A 115 -27.03 -34.22 -16.95
CA VAL A 115 -27.24 -32.76 -17.02
C VAL A 115 -27.63 -32.20 -15.66
N GLU A 116 -28.48 -32.89 -14.90
CA GLU A 116 -28.83 -32.47 -13.53
C GLU A 116 -27.64 -32.48 -12.58
N LEU A 117 -26.80 -33.52 -12.66
CA LEU A 117 -25.58 -33.59 -11.86
C LEU A 117 -24.65 -32.42 -12.19
N THR A 118 -24.47 -32.14 -13.48
CA THR A 118 -23.66 -31.01 -13.95
C THR A 118 -24.21 -29.67 -13.48
N ALA A 119 -25.54 -29.48 -13.50
CA ALA A 119 -26.19 -28.28 -12.99
C ALA A 119 -25.92 -28.09 -11.48
N ARG A 120 -26.03 -29.16 -10.68
CA ARG A 120 -25.71 -29.14 -9.24
C ARG A 120 -24.25 -28.86 -8.98
N ASP A 121 -23.34 -29.44 -9.76
CA ASP A 121 -21.90 -29.21 -9.63
C ASP A 121 -21.53 -27.76 -9.96
N LEU A 122 -22.20 -27.16 -10.96
CA LEU A 122 -22.05 -25.75 -11.30
C LEU A 122 -22.55 -24.83 -10.17
N GLU A 123 -23.73 -25.10 -9.60
CA GLU A 123 -24.23 -24.35 -8.43
C GLU A 123 -23.27 -24.49 -7.23
N ALA A 124 -22.76 -25.71 -6.97
CA ALA A 124 -21.80 -25.96 -5.90
C ALA A 124 -20.46 -25.23 -6.15
N ALA A 125 -20.01 -25.14 -7.41
CA ALA A 125 -18.81 -24.39 -7.78
C ALA A 125 -18.96 -22.90 -7.50
N LEU A 126 -20.10 -22.31 -7.91
CA LEU A 126 -20.43 -20.92 -7.60
C LEU A 126 -20.48 -20.69 -6.08
N GLY A 127 -21.07 -21.62 -5.33
CA GLY A 127 -21.11 -21.60 -3.87
C GLY A 127 -19.73 -21.56 -3.20
N ARG A 128 -18.75 -22.32 -3.71
CA ARG A 128 -17.36 -22.28 -3.23
C ARG A 128 -16.67 -20.94 -3.46
N HIS A 129 -17.10 -20.19 -4.47
CA HIS A 129 -16.62 -18.85 -4.78
C HIS A 129 -17.47 -17.73 -4.16
N GLY A 130 -18.31 -18.06 -3.17
CA GLY A 130 -19.09 -17.07 -2.40
C GLY A 130 -20.41 -16.65 -3.05
N VAL A 131 -20.79 -17.26 -4.18
CA VAL A 131 -22.04 -16.97 -4.89
C VAL A 131 -23.11 -17.93 -4.40
N LYS A 132 -24.05 -17.42 -3.59
CA LYS A 132 -25.12 -18.23 -3.00
C LYS A 132 -26.45 -17.92 -3.66
N LYS A 133 -27.21 -18.97 -3.96
CA LYS A 133 -28.60 -18.86 -4.41
C LYS A 133 -29.46 -18.34 -3.25
N LEU A 134 -30.24 -17.30 -3.52
CA LEU A 134 -31.25 -16.79 -2.60
C LEU A 134 -32.61 -17.35 -3.01
N ASP A 135 -33.38 -17.91 -2.07
CA ASP A 135 -34.77 -18.29 -2.28
C ASP A 135 -35.69 -17.41 -1.41
N PRO A 136 -36.13 -16.26 -1.93
CA PRO A 136 -36.93 -15.30 -1.17
C PRO A 136 -38.40 -15.71 -1.03
N LYS A 137 -38.82 -16.90 -1.50
CA LYS A 137 -40.22 -17.35 -1.39
C LYS A 137 -40.66 -17.36 0.08
N GLY A 138 -41.61 -16.48 0.42
CA GLY A 138 -42.14 -16.33 1.77
C GLY A 138 -41.31 -15.47 2.72
N GLN A 139 -40.19 -14.87 2.27
CA GLN A 139 -39.39 -13.96 3.08
C GLN A 139 -39.86 -12.50 2.91
N LYS A 140 -39.64 -11.67 3.95
CA LYS A 140 -39.88 -10.23 3.86
C LYS A 140 -38.86 -9.62 2.90
N PHE A 141 -39.32 -8.75 1.99
CA PHE A 141 -38.46 -8.05 1.06
C PHE A 141 -37.37 -7.24 1.79
N ASP A 142 -36.11 -7.46 1.42
CA ASP A 142 -34.95 -6.69 1.87
C ASP A 142 -34.25 -6.10 0.62
N PRO A 143 -34.20 -4.77 0.46
CA PRO A 143 -33.60 -4.12 -0.71
C PRO A 143 -32.07 -4.22 -0.76
N ASN A 144 -31.41 -4.75 0.27
CA ASN A 144 -29.95 -4.92 0.29
C ASN A 144 -29.48 -6.27 -0.29
N PHE A 145 -30.41 -7.14 -0.67
CA PHE A 145 -30.14 -8.48 -1.21
C PHE A 145 -30.78 -8.67 -2.59
#